data_AF-A0A4Y9MPF6-F1
#
_entry.id   AF-A0A4Y9MPF6-F1
#
_cell.length_a   1.000
_cell.length_b   1.000
_cell.length_c   1.000
_cell.angle_alpha   90.00
_cell.angle_beta   90.00
_cell.angle_gamma   90.00
#
_symmetry.space_group_name_H-M   'P 1'
#
loop_
_entity.id
_entity.type
_entity.pdbx_description
1 polymer ?
#
loop_
_entity_poly.entity_id
_entity_poly.type
_entity_poly.pdbx_seq_one_letter_code
_entity_poly.pdbx_strand_id
1 'polypeptide(L)'
;MLVDAFDGDFGDDDWEHALGGMHALIWRHGAILAHAAVVQRRLVYRGTALRCGYIEAVAVREDCRGQGLGSAVMDACEQVLRGAYQLGALGATDMGKPIYLSRGWLPWQGPTSVLTPDGPVRTPGDDGAVLVLPVGLDLDLTESLACDWRGGDVW
;
A
#
# COMPACT_ATOMS: atom_id res chain seq x y z
N MET A 1 -13.40 9.80 9.58
CA MET A 1 -13.51 8.55 8.80
C MET A 1 -12.23 7.75 8.87
N LEU A 2 -11.10 8.21 8.28
CA LEU A 2 -9.82 7.47 8.38
C LEU A 2 -9.36 7.33 9.83
N VAL A 3 -9.18 8.44 10.55
CA VAL A 3 -8.82 8.44 11.98
C VAL A 3 -9.70 7.48 12.80
N ASP A 4 -11.02 7.54 12.62
CA ASP A 4 -11.96 6.64 13.33
C ASP A 4 -11.78 5.18 12.93
N ALA A 5 -11.53 4.88 11.64
CA ALA A 5 -11.38 3.51 11.15
C ALA A 5 -10.09 2.83 11.64
N PHE A 6 -9.08 3.63 11.96
CA PHE A 6 -7.80 3.23 12.56
C PHE A 6 -7.77 3.41 14.09
N ASP A 7 -8.90 3.68 14.75
CA ASP A 7 -9.00 3.87 16.20
C ASP A 7 -8.01 4.92 16.77
N GLY A 8 -7.79 5.99 15.98
CA GLY A 8 -6.85 7.07 16.31
C GLY A 8 -5.39 6.80 15.94
N ASP A 9 -5.03 5.58 15.53
CA ASP A 9 -3.69 5.20 15.08
C ASP A 9 -3.48 5.57 13.58
N PHE A 10 -3.64 6.86 13.29
CA PHE A 10 -3.48 7.43 11.95
C PHE A 10 -3.05 8.89 12.09
N GLY A 11 -1.74 9.12 12.01
CA GLY A 11 -1.08 10.39 12.28
C GLY A 11 -1.02 11.33 11.07
N ASP A 12 -0.35 12.48 11.28
CA ASP A 12 -0.17 13.49 10.23
C ASP A 12 0.68 12.98 9.07
N ASP A 13 1.70 12.17 9.35
CA ASP A 13 2.54 11.55 8.31
C ASP A 13 1.72 10.52 7.49
N ASP A 14 0.93 9.66 8.12
CA ASP A 14 0.06 8.69 7.41
C ASP A 14 -0.98 9.40 6.53
N TRP A 15 -1.50 10.53 7.02
CA TRP A 15 -2.39 11.37 6.22
C TRP A 15 -1.66 11.94 5.01
N GLU A 16 -0.44 12.45 5.18
CA GLU A 16 0.39 12.97 4.08
C GLU A 16 0.67 11.88 3.04
N HIS A 17 0.99 10.67 3.50
CA HIS A 17 1.28 9.51 2.65
C HIS A 17 0.13 9.14 1.72
N ALA A 18 -1.11 9.43 2.10
CA ALA A 18 -2.29 9.19 1.28
C ALA A 18 -2.53 10.26 0.19
N LEU A 19 -1.79 11.38 0.19
CA LEU A 19 -2.00 12.50 -0.73
C LEU A 19 -1.16 12.40 -2.02
N GLY A 20 -1.55 13.19 -3.03
CA GLY A 20 -0.81 13.31 -4.29
C GLY A 20 -1.11 12.23 -5.34
N GLY A 21 -2.08 11.35 -5.07
CA GLY A 21 -2.44 10.23 -5.92
C GLY A 21 -3.92 10.15 -6.30
N MET A 22 -4.37 8.94 -6.60
CA MET A 22 -5.76 8.64 -6.91
C MET A 22 -6.47 8.10 -5.66
N HIS A 23 -7.69 8.58 -5.39
CA HIS A 23 -8.50 8.11 -4.26
C HIS A 23 -9.69 7.28 -4.75
N ALA A 24 -9.79 6.04 -4.28
CA ALA A 24 -10.97 5.20 -4.42
C ALA A 24 -11.92 5.49 -3.25
N LEU A 25 -13.12 5.98 -3.55
CA LEU A 25 -14.10 6.42 -2.55
C LEU A 25 -15.44 5.72 -2.75
N ILE A 26 -16.01 5.19 -1.68
CA ILE A 26 -17.41 4.73 -1.65
C ILE A 26 -18.23 5.68 -0.80
N TRP A 27 -19.30 6.21 -1.37
CA TRP A 27 -20.18 7.18 -0.71
C TRP A 27 -21.57 6.61 -0.46
N ARG A 28 -22.22 7.06 0.60
CA ARG A 28 -23.66 6.87 0.84
C ARG A 28 -24.21 8.08 1.56
N HIS A 29 -25.26 8.68 0.99
CA HIS A 29 -25.91 9.87 1.54
C HIS A 29 -24.94 11.01 1.92
N GLY A 30 -23.92 11.24 1.08
CA GLY A 30 -22.92 12.30 1.32
C GLY A 30 -21.86 11.98 2.37
N ALA A 31 -21.81 10.76 2.91
CA ALA A 31 -20.75 10.29 3.80
C ALA A 31 -19.83 9.27 3.10
N ILE A 32 -18.53 9.34 3.38
CA ILE A 32 -17.55 8.34 2.94
C ILE A 32 -17.69 7.09 3.81
N LEU A 33 -17.81 5.94 3.17
CA LEU A 33 -17.90 4.63 3.82
C LEU A 33 -16.63 3.81 3.69
N ALA A 34 -15.90 3.98 2.59
CA ALA A 34 -14.63 3.30 2.36
C ALA A 34 -13.69 4.20 1.55
N HIS A 35 -12.40 4.03 1.80
CA HIS A 35 -11.31 4.77 1.19
C HIS A 35 -10.14 3.83 0.89
N ALA A 36 -9.43 4.12 -0.18
CA ALA A 36 -8.05 3.70 -0.41
C ALA A 36 -7.39 4.75 -1.33
N ALA A 37 -6.10 4.99 -1.16
CA ALA A 37 -5.31 5.86 -2.03
C ALA A 37 -4.29 5.03 -2.81
N VAL A 38 -3.96 5.47 -4.04
CA VAL A 38 -2.82 4.97 -4.82
C VAL A 38 -1.89 6.13 -5.09
N VAL A 39 -0.72 6.13 -4.45
CA VAL A 39 0.28 7.19 -4.55
C VAL A 39 1.51 6.69 -5.31
N GLN A 40 2.06 7.51 -6.21
CA GLN A 40 3.23 7.11 -6.98
C GLN A 40 4.50 7.20 -6.14
N ARG A 41 5.29 6.13 -6.15
CA ARG A 41 6.66 6.14 -5.60
C ARG A 41 7.60 5.20 -6.36
N ARG A 42 8.86 5.11 -5.94
CA ARG A 42 9.86 4.19 -6.49
C ARG A 42 10.19 3.08 -5.51
N LEU A 43 10.13 1.85 -6.00
CA LEU A 43 10.73 0.71 -5.32
C LEU A 43 11.92 0.23 -6.15
N VAL A 44 13.09 0.13 -5.51
CA VAL A 44 14.34 -0.30 -6.13
C VAL A 44 14.49 -1.81 -5.96
N TYR A 45 14.49 -2.51 -7.09
CA TYR A 45 14.65 -3.95 -7.20
C TYR A 45 15.83 -4.26 -8.11
N ARG A 46 16.84 -5.01 -7.62
CA ARG A 46 18.08 -5.34 -8.37
C ARG A 46 18.70 -4.11 -9.07
N GLY A 47 18.75 -2.98 -8.37
CA GLY A 47 19.28 -1.70 -8.88
C GLY A 47 18.37 -0.94 -9.84
N THR A 48 17.16 -1.43 -10.13
CA THR A 48 16.19 -0.78 -11.03
C THR A 48 15.09 -0.09 -10.21
N ALA A 49 14.88 1.21 -10.44
CA ALA A 49 13.81 1.98 -9.82
C ALA A 49 12.44 1.75 -10.51
N LEU A 50 11.70 0.75 -10.03
CA LEU A 50 10.38 0.40 -10.54
C LEU A 50 9.36 1.50 -10.23
N ARG A 51 8.49 1.80 -11.20
CA ARG A 51 7.35 2.71 -11.01
C ARG A 51 6.26 2.00 -10.22
N CYS A 52 6.12 2.34 -8.95
CA CYS A 52 5.20 1.71 -8.01
C CYS A 52 3.97 2.59 -7.76
N GLY A 53 2.79 1.98 -7.76
CA GLY A 53 1.61 2.56 -7.13
C GLY A 53 1.50 1.99 -5.73
N TYR A 54 1.80 2.81 -4.73
CA TYR A 54 1.73 2.42 -3.33
C TYR A 54 0.30 2.62 -2.82
N ILE A 55 -0.30 1.56 -2.26
CA ILE A 55 -1.65 1.65 -1.72
C ILE A 55 -1.56 2.12 -0.27
N GLU A 56 -2.30 3.19 0.02
CA GLU A 56 -2.31 3.85 1.32
C GLU A 56 -3.72 3.99 1.89
N ALA A 57 -3.79 4.08 3.21
CA ALA A 57 -5.00 4.42 3.96
C ALA A 57 -6.25 3.60 3.55
N VAL A 58 -6.12 2.28 3.42
CA VAL A 58 -7.24 1.38 3.14
C VAL A 58 -8.13 1.29 4.38
N ALA A 59 -9.35 1.80 4.27
CA ALA A 59 -10.28 1.85 5.39
C ALA A 59 -11.72 1.59 4.96
N VAL A 60 -12.46 0.92 5.84
CA VAL A 60 -13.93 0.82 5.78
C VAL A 60 -14.47 1.26 7.13
N ARG A 61 -15.43 2.18 7.09
CA ARG A 61 -16.15 2.68 8.27
C ARG A 61 -16.73 1.50 9.05
N GLU A 62 -16.57 1.54 10.37
CA GLU A 62 -16.81 0.38 11.25
C GLU A 62 -18.18 -0.27 11.07
N ASP A 63 -19.24 0.54 11.05
CA ASP A 63 -20.64 0.13 10.85
C ASP A 63 -20.94 -0.45 9.45
N CYS A 64 -20.00 -0.36 8.52
CA CYS A 64 -20.12 -0.81 7.13
C CYS A 64 -19.18 -1.99 6.79
N ARG A 65 -18.43 -2.51 7.77
CA ARG A 65 -17.54 -3.67 7.59
C ARG A 65 -18.32 -4.95 7.27
N GLY A 66 -17.65 -5.96 6.73
CA GLY A 66 -18.25 -7.26 6.38
C GLY A 66 -19.16 -7.25 5.14
N GLN A 67 -19.29 -6.12 4.43
CA GLN A 67 -20.16 -5.96 3.25
C GLN A 67 -19.40 -5.94 1.92
N GLY A 68 -18.13 -6.35 1.91
CA GLY A 68 -17.30 -6.37 0.69
C GLY A 68 -16.78 -5.00 0.23
N LEU A 69 -16.99 -3.92 0.98
CA LEU A 69 -16.56 -2.57 0.60
C LEU A 69 -15.03 -2.43 0.47
N GLY A 70 -14.27 -3.14 1.30
CA GLY A 70 -12.81 -3.20 1.20
C GLY A 70 -12.35 -3.79 -0.13
N SER A 71 -12.98 -4.88 -0.57
CA SER A 71 -12.71 -5.47 -1.89
C SER A 71 -13.08 -4.51 -3.02
N ALA A 72 -14.19 -3.79 -2.89
CA ALA A 72 -14.64 -2.84 -3.91
C ALA A 72 -13.69 -1.64 -4.09
N VAL A 73 -13.12 -1.09 -3.00
CA VAL A 73 -12.08 -0.05 -3.16
C VAL A 73 -10.79 -0.63 -3.74
N MET A 74 -10.43 -1.87 -3.39
CA MET A 74 -9.27 -2.55 -3.97
C MET A 74 -9.43 -2.85 -5.46
N ASP A 75 -10.64 -3.14 -5.95
CA ASP A 75 -10.90 -3.31 -7.39
C ASP A 75 -10.50 -2.04 -8.17
N ALA A 76 -10.86 -0.86 -7.64
CA ALA A 76 -10.52 0.43 -8.22
C ALA A 76 -9.01 0.72 -8.14
N CYS A 77 -8.36 0.44 -7.00
CA CYS A 77 -6.92 0.59 -6.86
C CYS A 77 -6.16 -0.29 -7.86
N GLU A 78 -6.52 -1.57 -7.98
CA GLU A 78 -5.85 -2.50 -8.88
C GLU A 78 -6.07 -2.16 -10.36
N GLN A 79 -7.22 -1.56 -10.71
CA GLN A 79 -7.42 -0.99 -12.04
C GLN A 79 -6.41 0.13 -12.33
N VAL A 80 -6.20 1.06 -11.38
CA VAL A 80 -5.21 2.12 -11.48
C VAL A 80 -3.80 1.53 -11.62
N LEU A 81 -3.45 0.53 -10.80
CA LEU A 81 -2.18 -0.19 -10.86
C LEU A 81 -1.90 -0.77 -12.25
N ARG A 82 -2.85 -1.55 -12.78
CA ARG A 82 -2.74 -2.18 -14.10
C ARG A 82 -2.63 -1.16 -15.24
N GLY A 83 -3.21 0.02 -15.09
CA GLY A 83 -3.21 1.06 -16.12
C GLY A 83 -1.99 1.98 -16.13
N ALA A 84 -1.30 2.14 -14.99
CA ALA A 84 -0.30 3.20 -14.83
C ALA A 84 1.05 2.75 -14.25
N TYR A 85 1.14 1.60 -13.58
CA TYR A 85 2.32 1.22 -12.79
C TYR A 85 2.94 -0.10 -13.25
N GLN A 86 4.19 -0.35 -12.86
CA GLN A 86 4.88 -1.62 -13.10
C GLN A 86 4.60 -2.65 -12.01
N LEU A 87 4.28 -2.16 -10.81
CA LEU A 87 3.78 -2.95 -9.69
C LEU A 87 2.92 -2.08 -8.77
N GLY A 88 1.99 -2.72 -8.07
CA GLY A 88 1.48 -2.22 -6.82
C GLY A 88 2.31 -2.70 -5.64
N ALA A 89 2.34 -1.94 -4.57
CA ALA A 89 2.85 -2.39 -3.27
C ALA A 89 2.05 -1.78 -2.12
N LEU A 90 2.09 -2.42 -0.96
CA LEU A 90 1.52 -1.92 0.29
C LEU A 90 2.17 -2.61 1.48
N GLY A 91 2.15 -1.93 2.63
CA GLY A 91 2.32 -2.55 3.95
C GLY A 91 0.99 -3.11 4.45
N ALA A 92 0.99 -4.31 5.02
CA ALA A 92 -0.20 -4.92 5.60
C ALA A 92 0.05 -5.42 7.02
N THR A 93 -0.88 -5.08 7.91
CA THR A 93 -1.00 -5.74 9.21
C THR A 93 -1.36 -7.22 9.03
N ASP A 94 -1.02 -8.07 9.99
CA ASP A 94 -1.34 -9.50 9.93
C ASP A 94 -2.84 -9.76 9.80
N MET A 95 -3.67 -8.92 10.43
CA MET A 95 -5.13 -8.99 10.28
C MET A 95 -5.61 -8.56 8.88
N GLY A 96 -4.90 -7.64 8.23
CA GLY A 96 -5.23 -7.14 6.89
C GLY A 96 -4.79 -8.09 5.77
N LYS A 97 -3.68 -8.83 5.93
CA LYS A 97 -3.10 -9.70 4.89
C LYS A 97 -4.10 -10.58 4.13
N PRO A 98 -5.09 -11.26 4.77
CA PRO A 98 -6.00 -12.16 4.07
C PRO A 98 -6.78 -11.51 2.91
N ILE A 99 -7.16 -10.23 3.02
CA ILE A 99 -7.90 -9.55 1.93
C ILE A 99 -7.05 -9.41 0.67
N TYR A 100 -5.77 -9.10 0.83
CA TYR A 100 -4.84 -8.89 -0.28
C TYR A 100 -4.42 -10.22 -0.90
N LEU A 101 -4.09 -11.22 -0.08
CA LEU A 101 -3.67 -12.55 -0.55
C LEU A 101 -4.76 -13.21 -1.39
N SER A 102 -6.03 -13.08 -1.00
CA SER A 102 -7.16 -13.62 -1.77
C SER A 102 -7.32 -13.00 -3.16
N ARG A 103 -6.65 -11.87 -3.42
CA ARG A 103 -6.72 -11.09 -4.66
C ARG A 103 -5.46 -11.23 -5.51
N GLY A 104 -4.56 -12.14 -5.16
CA GLY A 104 -3.33 -12.41 -5.92
C GLY A 104 -2.16 -11.49 -5.59
N TRP A 105 -2.25 -10.70 -4.51
CA TRP A 105 -1.09 -10.01 -3.96
C TRP A 105 -0.11 -11.01 -3.38
N LEU A 106 1.18 -10.77 -3.58
CA LEU A 106 2.26 -11.67 -3.23
C LEU A 106 3.05 -11.11 -2.04
N PRO A 107 3.29 -11.90 -0.98
CA PRO A 107 4.13 -11.45 0.13
C PRO A 107 5.58 -11.33 -0.32
N TRP A 108 6.22 -10.19 -0.02
CA TRP A 108 7.65 -10.04 -0.20
C TRP A 108 8.39 -10.82 0.89
N GLN A 109 9.31 -11.70 0.49
CA GLN A 109 10.01 -12.62 1.40
C GLN A 109 11.44 -12.18 1.67
N GLY A 110 12.03 -11.41 0.76
CA GLY A 110 13.37 -10.86 0.92
C GLY A 110 13.42 -9.68 1.89
N PRO A 111 14.64 -9.21 2.20
CA PRO A 111 14.85 -8.10 3.12
C PRO A 111 14.36 -6.76 2.53
N THR A 112 13.66 -5.96 3.33
CA THR A 112 13.21 -4.61 2.95
C THR A 112 14.23 -3.52 3.32
N SER A 113 14.31 -2.43 2.58
CA SER A 113 15.14 -1.29 3.00
C SER A 113 14.55 0.02 2.54
N VAL A 114 15.12 1.12 3.01
CA VAL A 114 14.82 2.45 2.50
C VAL A 114 16.10 3.12 2.01
N LEU A 115 16.01 3.83 0.90
CA LEU A 115 17.09 4.68 0.41
C LEU A 115 17.00 6.06 1.06
N THR A 116 17.68 6.24 2.20
CA THR A 116 17.71 7.52 2.92
C THR A 116 18.69 8.51 2.26
N PRO A 117 18.68 9.79 2.64
CA PRO A 117 19.68 10.75 2.21
C PRO A 117 21.14 10.35 2.49
N ASP A 118 21.37 9.53 3.53
CA ASP A 118 22.69 9.04 3.92
C ASP A 118 23.04 7.67 3.32
N GLY A 119 22.10 7.07 2.57
CA GLY A 119 22.28 5.80 1.87
C GLY A 119 21.25 4.73 2.28
N PRO A 120 21.41 3.50 1.78
CA PRO A 120 20.48 2.41 2.07
C PRO A 120 20.53 1.99 3.54
N VAL A 121 19.36 1.92 4.19
CA VAL A 121 19.19 1.44 5.57
C VAL A 121 18.17 0.31 5.60
N ARG A 122 18.47 -0.77 6.33
CA ARG A 122 17.54 -1.91 6.48
C ARG A 122 16.34 -1.54 7.36
N THR A 123 15.17 -2.07 6.99
CA THR A 123 13.90 -1.89 7.70
C THR A 123 13.35 -3.23 8.22
N PRO A 124 14.04 -3.91 9.15
CA PRO A 124 13.68 -5.27 9.58
C PRO A 124 12.32 -5.36 10.30
N GLY A 125 11.78 -4.23 10.81
CA GLY A 125 10.43 -4.18 11.36
C GLY A 125 9.32 -4.39 10.31
N ASP A 126 9.63 -4.10 9.04
CA ASP A 126 8.70 -4.20 7.91
C ASP A 126 8.88 -5.49 7.09
N ASP A 127 9.88 -6.31 7.43
CA ASP A 127 10.10 -7.59 6.78
C ASP A 127 8.86 -8.49 6.94
N GLY A 128 8.34 -8.99 5.82
CA GLY A 128 7.13 -9.82 5.79
C GLY A 128 5.80 -9.05 5.93
N ALA A 129 5.82 -7.73 6.10
CA ALA A 129 4.63 -6.89 6.07
C ALA A 129 4.29 -6.39 4.65
N VAL A 130 5.29 -6.29 3.77
CA VAL A 130 5.12 -5.79 2.39
C VAL A 130 4.49 -6.85 1.48
N LEU A 131 3.45 -6.45 0.75
CA LEU A 131 2.89 -7.23 -0.36
C LEU A 131 3.03 -6.45 -1.66
N VAL A 132 3.19 -7.19 -2.77
CA VAL A 132 3.31 -6.63 -4.11
C VAL A 132 2.29 -7.23 -5.07
N LEU A 133 1.90 -6.44 -6.07
CA LEU A 133 1.10 -6.88 -7.21
C LEU A 133 1.88 -6.55 -8.50
N PRO A 134 2.65 -7.51 -9.05
CA PRO A 134 3.38 -7.29 -10.30
C PRO A 134 2.42 -7.02 -11.47
N VAL A 135 2.72 -6.01 -12.30
CA VAL A 135 1.96 -5.69 -13.51
C VAL A 135 2.81 -6.01 -14.73
N GLY A 136 2.71 -7.24 -15.21
CA GLY A 136 3.49 -7.73 -16.36
C GLY A 136 5.00 -7.88 -16.06
N LEU A 137 5.39 -7.87 -14.79
CA LEU A 137 6.74 -8.16 -14.33
C LEU A 137 6.82 -9.56 -13.71
N ASP A 138 7.96 -10.21 -13.93
CA ASP A 138 8.36 -11.39 -13.17
C ASP A 138 9.36 -10.94 -12.10
N LEU A 139 9.01 -11.15 -10.83
CA LEU A 139 9.80 -10.70 -9.68
C LEU A 139 10.19 -11.91 -8.83
N ASP A 140 11.48 -12.03 -8.55
CA ASP A 140 11.95 -12.91 -7.48
C ASP A 140 11.67 -12.26 -6.12
N LEU A 141 10.68 -12.79 -5.40
CA LEU A 141 10.19 -12.24 -4.13
C LEU A 141 11.17 -12.43 -2.97
N THR A 142 12.25 -13.19 -3.16
CA THR A 142 13.27 -13.47 -2.12
C THR A 142 14.42 -12.46 -2.12
N GLU A 143 14.48 -11.61 -3.13
CA GLU A 143 15.49 -10.57 -3.30
C GLU A 143 15.26 -9.37 -2.39
N SER A 144 16.28 -8.53 -2.25
CA SER A 144 16.13 -7.25 -1.55
C SER A 144 15.20 -6.30 -2.32
N LEU A 145 14.38 -5.56 -1.59
CA LEU A 145 13.53 -4.49 -2.12
C LEU A 145 13.69 -3.24 -1.28
N ALA A 146 14.05 -2.12 -1.91
CA ALA A 146 14.21 -0.85 -1.21
C ALA A 146 13.11 0.14 -1.62
N CYS A 147 12.47 0.83 -0.68
CA CYS A 147 11.62 1.97 -0.99
C CYS A 147 12.43 3.27 -1.05
N ASP A 148 11.87 4.29 -1.70
CA ASP A 148 12.37 5.66 -1.62
C ASP A 148 12.02 6.32 -0.26
N TRP A 149 12.75 7.37 0.10
CA TRP A 149 12.58 8.05 1.39
C TRP A 149 11.32 8.92 1.46
N ARG A 150 10.68 8.94 2.63
CA ARG A 150 9.62 9.89 3.05
C ARG A 150 9.70 10.14 4.56
N GLY A 151 8.93 11.09 5.08
CA GLY A 151 8.75 11.28 6.54
C GLY A 151 7.86 10.17 7.13
N GLY A 152 7.91 9.95 8.45
CA GLY A 152 7.14 8.90 9.11
C GLY A 152 7.57 7.48 8.70
N ASP A 153 6.60 6.55 8.71
CA ASP A 153 6.81 5.18 8.28
C ASP A 153 7.12 5.10 6.78
N VAL A 154 8.19 4.41 6.41
CA VAL A 154 8.72 4.44 5.04
C VAL A 154 8.10 3.39 4.12
N TRP A 155 7.44 2.38 4.69
CA TRP A 155 6.63 1.37 4.03
C TRP A 155 5.15 1.55 4.37
#